data_AF-A0AAW2F8H0-F1
#
_entry.id   AF-A0AAW2F8H0-F1
#
_cell.length_a   1.000
_cell.length_b   1.000
_cell.length_c   1.000
_cell.angle_alpha   90.00
_cell.angle_beta   90.00
_cell.angle_gamma   90.00
#
_symmetry.space_group_name_H-M   'P 1'
#
loop_
_entity.id
_entity.type
_entity.pdbx_description
1 polymer ?
#
loop_
_entity_poly.entity_id
_entity_poly.type
_entity_poly.pdbx_seq_one_letter_code
_entity_poly.pdbx_strand_id
1 'polypeptide(L)'
;MSGAPQMSSGLSKLKKKHFRVKHQKVKLFRANEPLLSVFMWGVNHTINELSHVNIPVVLLPDDFRAYSKLKVDNHLFNKENMPSHFKIKEYCPLVFRNLRERFGIDDLDYKESMTRCRVFNPSRAKQRTDLVEGINRRPRQLVQRAATVPSITLSSPSSASSHNSILNKSLRTYSFKPKRLRSQPILDDSSGKSGAKFYQSYDKLFIIKTITSEEVERMHSFLKHYHPYIVERHGKTLLPQYLGMYRLTVDGVEHYVVAIRNVFSNHLTTHKKFDLKGSTVDREASDKEKEKDLPTYKDNDFVKEGMKIYIGKEAKAKLIETLTADVDFLTRLHLMDYSLLLGLHDCARAEQENRERAEREDEEETLRDEEDDSESGSGLESRGVGADRLWSWSDVGHAVTNMATPPESPHAALMRDTSLQYQSLYENAIIPELDIYAIPSKEGAPTKEIYFLAIIDVLTHYGVRKQAAKAAKTVKYGANVDGISTCDPDQYGKRFIEFMSKAIE
;
A
#
# COMPACT_ATOMS: atom_id res chain seq x y z
N MET A 1 0.77 -14.56 -90.53
CA MET A 1 1.88 -13.59 -90.41
C MET A 1 1.36 -12.46 -89.54
N SER A 2 1.65 -12.48 -88.23
CA SER A 2 2.84 -11.90 -87.58
C SER A 2 2.49 -10.54 -86.98
N GLY A 3 2.65 -10.40 -85.66
CA GLY A 3 2.76 -9.10 -84.99
C GLY A 3 1.94 -8.95 -83.73
N ALA A 4 2.40 -9.53 -82.62
CA ALA A 4 1.98 -9.12 -81.28
C ALA A 4 2.57 -7.73 -80.97
N PRO A 5 1.82 -6.80 -80.33
CA PRO A 5 2.40 -5.55 -79.87
C PRO A 5 3.11 -5.76 -78.52
N GLN A 6 4.38 -5.38 -78.47
CA GLN A 6 5.15 -5.23 -77.24
C GLN A 6 4.57 -4.10 -76.38
N MET A 7 4.13 -4.43 -75.16
CA MET A 7 3.85 -3.45 -74.12
C MET A 7 5.13 -3.20 -73.33
N SER A 8 5.65 -1.98 -73.42
CA SER A 8 6.79 -1.47 -72.66
C SER A 8 6.49 -1.48 -71.15
N SER A 9 7.36 -2.15 -70.39
CA SER A 9 7.32 -2.28 -68.94
C SER A 9 7.74 -1.00 -68.23
N GLY A 10 6.78 -0.12 -67.96
CA GLY A 10 6.92 0.96 -66.99
C GLY A 10 6.78 0.43 -65.56
N LEU A 11 7.87 -0.03 -64.95
CA LEU A 11 7.94 -0.35 -63.52
C LEU A 11 7.79 0.94 -62.69
N SER A 12 6.55 1.32 -62.36
CA SER A 12 6.30 2.32 -61.32
C SER A 12 6.71 1.72 -59.97
N LYS A 13 7.86 2.14 -59.44
CA LYS A 13 8.30 1.83 -58.08
C LYS A 13 7.28 2.42 -57.09
N LEU A 14 6.29 1.62 -56.69
CA LEU A 14 5.49 1.87 -55.49
C LEU A 14 6.45 1.84 -54.31
N LYS A 15 6.85 3.03 -53.83
CA LYS A 15 7.57 3.20 -52.56
C LYS A 15 6.73 2.50 -51.49
N LYS A 16 7.16 1.29 -51.06
CA LYS A 16 6.71 0.67 -49.81
C LYS A 16 6.97 1.70 -48.71
N LYS A 17 5.94 2.42 -48.29
CA LYS A 17 6.00 3.20 -47.06
C LYS A 17 6.28 2.17 -45.97
N HIS A 18 7.49 2.20 -45.44
CA HIS A 18 7.89 1.37 -44.32
C HIS A 18 6.99 1.78 -43.15
N PHE A 19 5.90 1.05 -42.95
CA PHE A 19 5.05 1.25 -41.79
C PHE A 19 5.92 0.79 -40.61
N ARG A 20 6.57 1.73 -39.93
CA ARG A 20 7.09 1.44 -38.60
C ARG A 20 5.86 1.05 -37.79
N VAL A 21 5.75 -0.24 -37.48
CA VAL A 21 4.87 -0.72 -36.42
C VAL A 21 5.21 0.13 -35.21
N LYS A 22 4.39 1.15 -34.94
CA LYS A 22 4.44 1.88 -33.69
C LYS A 22 4.13 0.82 -32.65
N HIS A 23 5.18 0.31 -32.01
CA HIS A 23 5.01 -0.51 -30.82
C HIS A 23 4.23 0.39 -29.86
N GLN A 24 2.98 0.03 -29.60
CA GLN A 24 2.23 0.67 -28.53
C GLN A 24 3.08 0.44 -27.27
N LYS A 25 3.69 1.50 -26.75
CA LYS A 25 4.44 1.46 -25.49
C LYS A 25 3.43 1.34 -24.35
N VAL A 26 2.68 0.24 -24.30
CA VAL A 26 1.84 -0.08 -23.16
C VAL A 26 2.79 -0.19 -21.97
N LYS A 27 2.40 0.37 -20.83
CA LYS A 27 3.15 0.23 -19.57
C LYS A 27 3.13 -1.26 -19.22
N LEU A 28 4.18 -1.99 -19.60
CA LEU A 28 4.25 -3.43 -19.38
C LEU A 28 4.52 -3.71 -17.90
N PHE A 29 3.68 -4.51 -17.26
CA PHE A 29 3.91 -5.04 -15.91
C PHE A 29 5.04 -6.07 -15.99
N ARG A 30 6.08 -5.91 -15.17
CA ARG A 30 7.20 -6.87 -15.06
C ARG A 30 7.33 -7.24 -13.59
N ALA A 31 7.47 -8.52 -13.32
CA ALA A 31 7.84 -9.06 -12.04
C ALA A 31 8.76 -10.28 -12.19
N ASN A 32 9.49 -10.59 -11.13
CA ASN A 32 10.37 -11.76 -11.04
C ASN A 32 9.59 -13.07 -11.16
N GLU A 33 8.33 -13.07 -10.71
CA GLU A 33 7.40 -14.19 -10.90
C GLU A 33 6.41 -13.88 -12.03
N PRO A 34 6.22 -14.79 -13.01
CA PRO A 34 5.22 -14.64 -14.06
C PRO A 34 3.80 -14.41 -13.51
N LEU A 35 3.49 -15.04 -12.38
CA LEU A 35 2.23 -14.89 -11.66
C LEU A 35 1.93 -13.44 -11.27
N LEU A 36 2.91 -12.73 -10.69
CA LEU A 36 2.76 -11.33 -10.27
C LEU A 36 2.60 -10.39 -11.46
N SER A 37 3.26 -10.69 -12.59
CA SER A 37 3.09 -9.92 -13.83
C SER A 37 1.66 -10.04 -14.36
N VAL A 38 1.11 -11.26 -14.35
CA VAL A 38 -0.28 -11.55 -14.73
C VAL A 38 -1.26 -10.89 -13.74
N PHE A 39 -0.99 -10.97 -12.44
CA PHE A 39 -1.79 -10.30 -11.41
C PHE A 39 -1.89 -8.78 -11.65
N MET A 40 -0.76 -8.10 -11.77
CA MET A 40 -0.73 -6.65 -11.98
C MET A 40 -1.42 -6.24 -13.28
N TRP A 41 -1.22 -7.01 -14.37
CA TRP A 41 -1.92 -6.77 -15.63
C TRP A 41 -3.44 -6.93 -15.47
N GLY A 42 -3.87 -7.96 -14.73
CA GLY A 42 -5.26 -8.24 -14.44
C GLY A 42 -5.94 -7.13 -13.67
N VAL A 43 -5.38 -6.72 -12.53
CA VAL A 43 -5.92 -5.63 -11.72
C VAL A 43 -6.00 -4.34 -12.53
N ASN A 44 -4.95 -3.99 -13.28
CA ASN A 44 -5.00 -2.81 -14.12
C ASN A 44 -6.11 -2.91 -15.19
N HIS A 45 -6.26 -4.07 -15.82
CA HIS A 45 -7.29 -4.25 -16.84
C HIS A 45 -8.69 -4.14 -16.23
N THR A 46 -8.98 -4.90 -15.17
CA THR A 46 -10.33 -4.98 -14.62
C THR A 46 -10.79 -3.66 -13.99
N ILE A 47 -9.91 -2.94 -13.29
CA ILE A 47 -10.25 -1.61 -12.76
C ILE A 47 -10.51 -0.60 -13.89
N ASN A 48 -9.77 -0.65 -14.99
CA ASN A 48 -10.03 0.22 -16.13
C ASN A 48 -11.32 -0.16 -16.88
N GLU A 49 -11.70 -1.43 -16.92
CA GLU A 49 -13.01 -1.82 -17.46
C GLU A 49 -14.15 -1.35 -16.55
N LEU A 50 -13.99 -1.50 -15.24
CA LEU A 50 -14.99 -1.11 -14.24
C LEU A 50 -15.21 0.40 -14.18
N SER A 51 -14.22 1.23 -14.52
CA SER A 51 -14.40 2.68 -14.58
C SER A 51 -15.36 3.13 -15.67
N HIS A 52 -15.62 2.28 -16.67
CA HIS A 52 -16.62 2.52 -17.71
C HIS A 52 -18.01 1.96 -17.36
N VAL A 53 -18.13 1.20 -16.26
CA VAL A 53 -19.39 0.63 -15.81
C VAL A 53 -20.00 1.55 -14.75
N ASN A 54 -21.25 1.96 -14.94
CA ASN A 54 -21.94 2.79 -13.95
C ASN A 54 -22.02 2.10 -12.58
N ILE A 55 -21.97 2.88 -11.50
CA ILE A 55 -22.10 2.37 -10.14
C ILE A 55 -23.58 2.07 -9.87
N PRO A 56 -23.97 0.81 -9.63
CA PRO A 56 -25.35 0.49 -9.31
C PRO A 56 -25.71 1.01 -7.92
N VAL A 57 -26.95 1.49 -7.74
CA VAL A 57 -27.45 1.98 -6.45
C VAL A 57 -27.60 0.84 -5.43
N VAL A 58 -27.97 -0.35 -5.92
CA VAL A 58 -28.16 -1.57 -5.11
C VAL A 58 -27.51 -2.75 -5.83
N LEU A 59 -26.83 -3.62 -5.09
CA LEU A 59 -26.29 -4.87 -5.62
C LEU A 59 -27.38 -5.93 -5.71
N LEU A 60 -27.41 -6.64 -6.83
CA LEU A 60 -28.34 -7.74 -7.09
C LEU A 60 -27.74 -9.09 -6.65
N PRO A 61 -28.55 -10.12 -6.37
CA PRO A 61 -28.06 -11.45 -6.04
C PRO A 61 -27.10 -12.06 -7.09
N ASP A 62 -27.29 -11.71 -8.35
CA ASP A 62 -26.44 -12.16 -9.46
C ASP A 62 -25.04 -11.55 -9.40
N ASP A 63 -24.87 -10.36 -8.82
CA ASP A 63 -23.56 -9.71 -8.66
C ASP A 63 -22.61 -10.53 -7.78
N PHE A 64 -23.16 -11.30 -6.82
CA PHE A 64 -22.42 -12.21 -5.94
C PHE A 64 -22.01 -13.53 -6.62
N ARG A 65 -22.46 -13.76 -7.86
CA ARG A 65 -22.10 -14.90 -8.72
C ARG A 65 -21.38 -14.47 -9.99
N ALA A 66 -21.43 -13.18 -10.32
CA ALA A 66 -20.81 -12.60 -11.49
C ALA A 66 -19.29 -12.80 -11.49
N TYR A 67 -18.70 -12.81 -12.69
CA TYR A 67 -17.27 -12.82 -12.88
C TYR A 67 -16.90 -12.17 -14.21
N SER A 68 -15.71 -11.56 -14.29
CA SER A 68 -15.07 -11.19 -15.55
C SER A 68 -13.96 -12.18 -15.84
N LYS A 69 -13.86 -12.72 -17.06
CA LYS A 69 -12.81 -13.66 -17.45
C LYS A 69 -12.19 -13.27 -18.77
N LEU A 70 -10.87 -13.19 -18.78
CA LEU A 70 -10.07 -12.83 -19.93
C LEU A 70 -9.05 -13.94 -20.20
N LYS A 71 -8.85 -14.24 -21.48
CA LYS A 71 -7.80 -15.13 -21.96
C LYS A 71 -6.91 -14.32 -22.91
N VAL A 72 -5.63 -14.29 -22.61
CA VAL A 72 -4.63 -13.58 -23.41
C VAL A 72 -3.74 -14.62 -24.07
N ASP A 73 -3.72 -14.58 -25.40
CA ASP A 73 -2.87 -15.42 -26.25
C ASP A 73 -1.92 -14.50 -27.05
N ASN A 74 -0.73 -14.27 -26.51
CA ASN A 74 0.30 -13.44 -27.11
C ASN A 74 1.19 -14.28 -28.04
N HIS A 75 0.89 -14.28 -29.33
CA HIS A 75 1.74 -14.92 -30.33
C HIS A 75 2.95 -14.04 -30.67
N LEU A 76 4.15 -14.42 -30.21
CA LEU A 76 5.44 -13.74 -30.47
C LEU A 76 5.55 -12.27 -29.98
N PHE A 77 4.57 -11.78 -29.23
CA PHE A 77 4.58 -10.44 -28.65
C PHE A 77 4.95 -10.53 -27.17
N ASN A 78 5.95 -9.75 -26.75
CA ASN A 78 6.23 -9.48 -25.33
C ASN A 78 6.61 -10.69 -24.45
N LYS A 79 7.25 -11.73 -25.03
CA LYS A 79 7.69 -12.95 -24.32
C LYS A 79 8.64 -12.71 -23.14
N GLU A 80 9.41 -11.62 -23.17
CA GLU A 80 10.35 -11.29 -22.08
C GLU A 80 9.66 -10.78 -20.80
N ASN A 81 8.41 -10.33 -20.88
CA ASN A 81 7.78 -9.58 -19.78
C ASN A 81 6.47 -10.20 -19.28
N MET A 82 5.77 -10.96 -20.12
CA MET A 82 4.50 -11.60 -19.78
C MET A 82 4.48 -13.02 -20.35
N PRO A 83 3.81 -13.97 -19.68
CA PRO A 83 3.53 -15.28 -20.27
C PRO A 83 2.87 -15.16 -21.64
N SER A 84 3.21 -16.07 -22.55
CA SER A 84 2.59 -16.10 -23.89
C SER A 84 1.12 -16.45 -23.81
N HIS A 85 0.72 -17.27 -22.84
CA HIS A 85 -0.67 -17.68 -22.63
C HIS A 85 -1.01 -17.58 -21.15
N PHE A 86 -2.02 -16.77 -20.82
CA PHE A 86 -2.53 -16.70 -19.47
C PHE A 86 -4.03 -16.39 -19.45
N LYS A 87 -4.69 -16.70 -18.34
CA LYS A 87 -6.08 -16.34 -18.09
C LYS A 87 -6.17 -15.59 -16.79
N ILE A 88 -7.10 -14.65 -16.73
CA ILE A 88 -7.44 -13.93 -15.51
C ILE A 88 -8.94 -13.99 -15.34
N LYS A 89 -9.38 -14.25 -14.13
CA LYS A 89 -10.77 -14.18 -13.74
C LYS A 89 -10.89 -13.36 -12.47
N GLU A 90 -11.66 -12.28 -12.49
CA GLU A 90 -12.08 -11.55 -11.29
C GLU A 90 -13.48 -12.03 -10.89
N TYR A 91 -13.66 -12.35 -9.61
CA TYR A 91 -14.94 -12.77 -9.07
C TYR A 91 -15.68 -11.56 -8.47
N CYS A 92 -17.00 -11.52 -8.61
CA CYS A 92 -17.90 -10.52 -8.01
C CYS A 92 -17.42 -9.06 -8.16
N PRO A 93 -17.06 -8.60 -9.38
CA PRO A 93 -16.35 -7.34 -9.56
C PRO A 93 -17.11 -6.12 -9.02
N LEU A 94 -18.44 -6.08 -9.19
CA LEU A 94 -19.28 -5.00 -8.67
C LEU A 94 -19.39 -5.02 -7.13
N VAL A 95 -19.40 -6.21 -6.53
CA VAL A 95 -19.44 -6.36 -5.07
C VAL A 95 -18.14 -5.82 -4.45
N PHE A 96 -16.98 -6.22 -4.99
CA PHE A 96 -15.70 -5.73 -4.49
C PHE A 96 -15.47 -4.25 -4.76
N ARG A 97 -15.98 -3.71 -5.88
CA ARG A 97 -15.98 -2.26 -6.12
C ARG A 97 -16.77 -1.51 -5.06
N ASN A 98 -17.97 -1.97 -4.71
CA ASN A 98 -18.76 -1.34 -3.65
C ASN A 98 -18.15 -1.54 -2.25
N LEU A 99 -17.47 -2.66 -2.00
CA LEU A 99 -16.71 -2.84 -0.76
C LEU A 99 -15.54 -1.85 -0.66
N ARG A 100 -14.76 -1.65 -1.73
CA ARG A 100 -13.68 -0.64 -1.75
C ARG A 100 -14.19 0.76 -1.44
N GLU A 101 -15.31 1.16 -2.05
CA GLU A 101 -15.99 2.43 -1.75
C GLU A 101 -16.38 2.54 -0.27
N ARG A 102 -17.00 1.50 0.30
CA ARG A 102 -17.39 1.48 1.73
C ARG A 102 -16.22 1.50 2.70
N PHE A 103 -15.05 1.07 2.26
CA PHE A 103 -13.81 1.14 3.03
C PHE A 103 -13.01 2.42 2.77
N GLY A 104 -13.56 3.38 2.01
CA GLY A 104 -12.88 4.63 1.67
C GLY A 104 -11.65 4.42 0.78
N ILE A 105 -11.66 3.40 -0.07
CA ILE A 105 -10.56 3.08 -0.99
C ILE A 105 -10.99 3.47 -2.39
N ASP A 106 -10.29 4.44 -2.99
CA ASP A 106 -10.48 4.79 -4.39
C ASP A 106 -9.94 3.70 -5.33
N ASP A 107 -10.67 3.43 -6.42
CA ASP A 107 -10.31 2.39 -7.39
C ASP A 107 -8.97 2.70 -8.09
N LEU A 108 -8.66 3.97 -8.35
CA LEU A 108 -7.39 4.37 -8.95
C LEU A 108 -6.24 4.20 -7.96
N ASP A 109 -6.42 4.59 -6.69
CA ASP A 109 -5.42 4.39 -5.65
C ASP A 109 -5.15 2.90 -5.43
N TYR A 110 -6.20 2.08 -5.31
CA TYR A 110 -6.07 0.63 -5.26
C TYR A 110 -5.28 0.07 -6.45
N LYS A 111 -5.63 0.49 -7.66
CA LYS A 111 -4.90 0.09 -8.87
C LYS A 111 -3.44 0.55 -8.83
N GLU A 112 -3.16 1.79 -8.41
CA GLU A 112 -1.80 2.29 -8.29
C GLU A 112 -1.03 1.44 -7.27
N SER A 113 -1.50 1.29 -6.03
CA SER A 113 -0.87 0.46 -5.00
C SER A 113 -0.54 -0.96 -5.46
N MET A 114 -1.46 -1.58 -6.20
CA MET A 114 -1.30 -2.97 -6.65
C MET A 114 -0.44 -3.13 -7.90
N THR A 115 -0.26 -2.07 -8.70
CA THR A 115 0.34 -2.18 -10.06
C THR A 115 1.45 -1.17 -10.35
N ARG A 116 1.80 -0.27 -9.42
CA ARG A 116 2.62 0.90 -9.74
C ARG A 116 3.99 0.54 -10.30
N CYS A 117 4.24 1.18 -11.42
CA CYS A 117 5.54 1.40 -12.02
C CYS A 117 5.94 2.83 -11.65
N ARG A 118 6.99 3.04 -10.83
CA ARG A 118 7.42 4.42 -10.50
C ARG A 118 7.73 5.16 -11.80
N VAL A 119 7.04 6.28 -12.04
CA VAL A 119 7.60 7.37 -12.83
C VAL A 119 8.28 8.26 -11.81
N PHE A 120 9.62 8.25 -11.78
CA PHE A 120 10.34 9.35 -11.15
C PHE A 120 9.90 10.62 -11.89
N ASN A 121 9.14 11.49 -11.20
CA ASN A 121 8.61 12.72 -11.77
C ASN A 121 9.44 13.89 -11.22
N PRO A 122 10.53 14.30 -11.90
CA PRO A 122 11.40 15.37 -11.41
C PRO A 122 10.64 16.72 -11.27
N SER A 123 9.47 16.85 -11.89
CA SER A 123 8.59 18.02 -11.84
C SER A 123 7.97 18.28 -10.46
N ARG A 124 7.83 17.24 -9.61
CA ARG A 124 7.24 17.40 -8.26
C ARG A 124 8.29 17.76 -7.19
N ALA A 125 9.56 17.50 -7.47
CA ALA A 125 10.69 18.01 -6.67
C ALA A 125 10.98 19.49 -6.98
N LYS A 126 10.77 19.92 -8.23
CA LYS A 126 10.98 21.33 -8.64
C LYS A 126 9.91 22.31 -8.11
N GLN A 127 8.67 21.86 -7.94
CA GLN A 127 7.64 22.72 -7.32
C GLN A 127 7.87 22.97 -5.83
N ARG A 128 8.71 22.18 -5.16
CA ARG A 128 9.08 22.41 -3.75
C ARG A 128 10.31 23.32 -3.62
N THR A 129 11.11 23.47 -4.67
CA THR A 129 12.23 24.44 -4.72
C THR A 129 11.80 25.82 -5.22
N ASP A 130 10.81 25.89 -6.12
CA ASP A 130 10.38 27.18 -6.70
C ASP A 130 9.40 27.96 -5.79
N LEU A 131 8.88 27.34 -4.72
CA LEU A 131 8.09 28.03 -3.69
C LEU A 131 8.95 28.64 -2.57
N VAL A 132 10.25 28.28 -2.49
CA VAL A 132 11.19 28.81 -1.49
C VAL A 132 12.03 29.97 -2.05
N GLU A 133 12.20 30.08 -3.38
CA GLU A 133 12.89 31.22 -4.01
C GLU A 133 11.98 32.44 -4.31
N GLY A 134 10.67 32.35 -4.04
CA GLY A 134 9.70 33.43 -4.26
C GLY A 134 9.57 34.47 -3.12
N ILE A 135 10.23 34.25 -1.97
CA ILE A 135 10.08 35.11 -0.78
C ILE A 135 11.45 35.64 -0.33
N ASN A 136 12.18 36.31 -1.22
CA ASN A 136 13.16 37.32 -0.79
C ASN A 136 13.56 38.27 -1.93
N ARG A 137 12.62 39.07 -2.41
CA ARG A 137 12.94 40.35 -3.07
C ARG A 137 11.99 41.42 -2.56
N ARG A 138 12.31 42.02 -1.41
CA ARG A 138 11.81 43.36 -1.07
C ARG A 138 12.73 44.44 -1.66
N PRO A 139 12.18 45.60 -2.04
CA PRO A 139 12.82 46.56 -2.92
C PRO A 139 13.76 47.47 -2.13
N ARG A 140 14.97 47.71 -2.66
CA ARG A 140 15.79 48.84 -2.20
C ARG A 140 15.11 50.14 -2.62
N GLN A 141 14.62 50.90 -1.65
CA GLN A 141 14.24 52.29 -1.83
C GLN A 141 15.49 53.09 -2.22
N LEU A 142 15.49 53.62 -3.44
CA LEU A 142 16.44 54.63 -3.87
C LEU A 142 15.76 55.99 -3.76
N VAL A 143 16.40 56.88 -3.00
CA VAL A 143 16.01 58.26 -2.73
C VAL A 143 15.90 59.05 -4.04
N GLN A 144 14.80 59.79 -4.20
CA GLN A 144 14.58 60.76 -5.28
C GLN A 144 15.67 61.85 -5.29
N ARG A 145 16.26 62.09 -6.47
CA ARG A 145 16.69 63.43 -6.89
C ARG A 145 16.50 63.59 -8.40
N ALA A 146 15.95 64.73 -8.76
CA ALA A 146 15.46 65.13 -10.07
C ALA A 146 16.56 65.34 -11.14
N ALA A 147 16.20 65.14 -12.41
CA ALA A 147 16.48 66.07 -13.53
C ALA A 147 16.28 65.40 -14.92
N THR A 148 15.36 65.97 -15.69
CA THR A 148 15.47 66.34 -17.13
C THR A 148 15.64 65.27 -18.23
N VAL A 149 14.64 65.28 -19.13
CA VAL A 149 14.50 64.74 -20.51
C VAL A 149 15.58 65.37 -21.44
N PRO A 150 16.17 64.69 -22.48
CA PRO A 150 15.51 64.36 -23.76
C PRO A 150 15.88 62.99 -24.39
N SER A 151 14.90 62.28 -24.96
CA SER A 151 14.60 62.14 -26.41
C SER A 151 15.80 61.79 -27.29
N ILE A 152 15.73 60.65 -28.00
CA ILE A 152 15.94 60.51 -29.46
C ILE A 152 15.70 59.04 -29.89
N THR A 153 15.14 58.96 -31.09
CA THR A 153 14.52 57.90 -31.89
C THR A 153 15.48 56.99 -32.68
N LEU A 154 14.90 55.92 -33.30
CA LEU A 154 15.38 55.14 -34.47
C LEU A 154 16.52 54.15 -34.17
N SER A 155 16.67 52.97 -34.78
CA SER A 155 16.04 52.24 -35.88
C SER A 155 16.74 50.87 -35.96
N SER A 156 16.05 49.81 -36.40
CA SER A 156 16.71 48.59 -36.94
C SER A 156 17.50 48.93 -38.21
N PRO A 157 18.56 48.18 -38.57
CA PRO A 157 18.39 47.21 -39.65
C PRO A 157 19.29 45.96 -39.59
N SER A 158 19.16 45.19 -40.66
CA SER A 158 19.45 43.80 -41.01
C SER A 158 20.91 43.39 -41.37
N SER A 159 21.13 42.07 -41.29
CA SER A 159 21.79 41.16 -42.29
C SER A 159 23.32 40.96 -42.37
N ALA A 160 23.67 39.72 -42.81
CA ALA A 160 24.95 39.11 -43.23
C ALA A 160 25.84 38.52 -42.11
N SER A 161 26.15 37.19 -42.01
CA SER A 161 26.79 36.21 -42.93
C SER A 161 28.24 36.61 -43.26
N SER A 162 29.33 35.84 -43.15
CA SER A 162 29.60 34.40 -43.04
C SER A 162 31.11 34.19 -42.68
N HIS A 163 31.50 32.91 -42.53
CA HIS A 163 32.84 32.27 -42.44
C HIS A 163 33.27 31.81 -41.03
N ASN A 164 33.10 30.51 -40.72
CA ASN A 164 34.01 29.36 -40.99
C ASN A 164 35.24 29.39 -40.05
N SER A 165 35.63 28.37 -39.30
CA SER A 165 35.39 26.92 -39.43
C SER A 165 36.10 26.17 -38.28
N ILE A 166 35.62 24.96 -37.96
CA ILE A 166 36.39 23.81 -37.41
C ILE A 166 36.75 23.85 -35.91
N LEU A 167 35.99 23.14 -35.06
CA LEU A 167 36.42 21.86 -34.45
C LEU A 167 35.35 21.25 -33.54
N ASN A 168 34.90 20.06 -33.95
CA ASN A 168 34.13 19.10 -33.18
C ASN A 168 34.82 18.74 -31.86
N LYS A 169 34.12 18.89 -30.72
CA LYS A 169 34.19 17.90 -29.64
C LYS A 169 32.79 17.62 -29.09
N SER A 170 32.39 16.37 -29.34
CA SER A 170 31.22 15.65 -28.82
C SER A 170 30.88 15.98 -27.36
N LEU A 171 29.80 16.75 -27.15
CA LEU A 171 29.05 16.72 -25.90
C LEU A 171 28.25 15.41 -25.87
N ARG A 172 28.84 14.37 -25.24
CA ARG A 172 28.03 13.24 -24.75
C ARG A 172 27.18 13.79 -23.61
N THR A 173 25.96 14.21 -23.94
CA THR A 173 24.90 14.30 -22.96
C THR A 173 24.65 12.89 -22.43
N TYR A 174 25.17 12.59 -21.24
CA TYR A 174 24.69 11.46 -20.46
C TYR A 174 23.24 11.76 -20.12
N SER A 175 22.34 11.35 -21.02
CA SER A 175 20.92 11.21 -20.72
C SER A 175 20.82 10.16 -19.62
N PHE A 176 20.84 10.59 -18.37
CA PHE A 176 20.43 9.79 -17.23
C PHE A 176 18.97 9.42 -17.47
N LYS A 177 18.74 8.24 -18.07
CA LYS A 177 17.40 7.68 -18.18
C LYS A 177 17.06 7.27 -16.75
N PRO A 178 16.07 7.89 -16.07
CA PRO A 178 15.68 7.41 -14.77
C PRO A 178 15.30 5.94 -14.92
N LYS A 179 16.05 5.04 -14.27
CA LYS A 179 15.64 3.64 -14.12
C LYS A 179 14.31 3.72 -13.36
N ARG A 180 13.22 3.49 -14.08
CA ARG A 180 11.90 3.33 -13.46
C ARG A 180 11.97 2.06 -12.62
N LEU A 181 12.24 2.18 -11.32
CA LEU A 181 12.13 1.05 -10.40
C LEU A 181 10.66 0.64 -10.38
N ARG A 182 10.38 -0.55 -10.88
CA ARG A 182 9.07 -1.18 -10.85
C ARG A 182 8.97 -1.87 -9.51
N SER A 183 7.91 -1.61 -8.78
CA SER A 183 7.73 -2.16 -7.45
C SER A 183 6.58 -3.16 -7.49
N GLN A 184 6.93 -4.39 -7.88
CA GLN A 184 6.03 -5.54 -7.77
C GLN A 184 5.62 -5.76 -6.31
N PRO A 185 4.52 -6.48 -6.05
CA PRO A 185 4.26 -6.99 -4.72
C PRO A 185 5.45 -7.81 -4.20
N ILE A 186 5.80 -7.60 -2.94
CA ILE A 186 6.96 -8.22 -2.28
C ILE A 186 6.45 -9.43 -1.51
N LEU A 187 7.12 -10.58 -1.63
CA LEU A 187 6.79 -11.77 -0.86
C LEU A 187 7.06 -11.48 0.63
N ASP A 188 6.08 -11.76 1.48
CA ASP A 188 6.23 -11.74 2.92
C ASP A 188 6.50 -13.17 3.40
N ASP A 189 7.66 -13.39 4.02
CA ASP A 189 8.11 -14.70 4.53
C ASP A 189 7.35 -15.11 5.82
N SER A 190 6.30 -14.38 6.20
CA SER A 190 5.32 -14.69 7.23
C SER A 190 4.42 -15.91 6.91
N SER A 191 4.91 -16.86 6.11
CA SER A 191 4.18 -18.09 5.76
C SER A 191 3.77 -18.87 7.02
N GLY A 192 2.49 -18.77 7.36
CA GLY A 192 1.90 -19.53 8.46
C GLY A 192 1.80 -21.02 8.14
N LYS A 193 1.36 -21.82 9.14
CA LYS A 193 1.20 -23.28 9.03
C LYS A 193 0.31 -23.75 7.85
N SER A 194 -0.48 -22.85 7.24
CA SER A 194 -1.40 -23.14 6.13
C SER A 194 -0.72 -23.26 4.77
N GLY A 195 0.56 -22.90 4.64
CA GLY A 195 1.28 -22.91 3.35
C GLY A 195 0.81 -21.82 2.38
N ALA A 196 -0.03 -20.88 2.84
CA ALA A 196 -0.43 -19.72 2.07
C ALA A 196 0.75 -18.74 1.94
N LYS A 197 0.98 -18.27 0.71
CA LYS A 197 1.91 -17.18 0.42
C LYS A 197 1.19 -15.84 0.60
N PHE A 198 1.90 -14.89 1.21
CA PHE A 198 1.46 -13.52 1.37
C PHE A 198 2.38 -12.63 0.55
N TYR A 199 1.79 -11.69 -0.18
CA TYR A 199 2.54 -10.64 -0.84
C TYR A 199 2.02 -9.28 -0.35
N GLN A 200 2.91 -8.32 -0.18
CA GLN A 200 2.57 -6.98 0.23
C GLN A 200 2.68 -6.03 -0.97
N SER A 201 1.73 -5.09 -1.12
CA SER A 201 1.85 -4.02 -2.10
C SER A 201 3.09 -3.17 -1.82
N TYR A 202 3.63 -2.48 -2.82
CA TYR A 202 4.90 -1.76 -2.66
C TYR A 202 4.83 -0.65 -1.61
N ASP A 203 3.66 -0.06 -1.44
CA ASP A 203 3.36 0.99 -0.47
C ASP A 203 2.81 0.43 0.84
N LYS A 204 2.84 -0.89 1.02
CA LYS A 204 2.43 -1.62 2.23
C LYS A 204 0.99 -1.42 2.66
N LEU A 205 0.13 -0.85 1.82
CA LEU A 205 -1.29 -0.61 2.12
C LEU A 205 -2.15 -1.88 1.98
N PHE A 206 -1.75 -2.81 1.11
CA PHE A 206 -2.54 -3.99 0.78
C PHE A 206 -1.72 -5.28 0.90
N ILE A 207 -2.41 -6.35 1.26
CA ILE A 207 -1.89 -7.71 1.29
C ILE A 207 -2.63 -8.53 0.22
N ILE A 208 -1.87 -9.35 -0.50
CA ILE A 208 -2.35 -10.32 -1.48
C ILE A 208 -2.07 -11.69 -0.88
N LYS A 209 -3.13 -12.40 -0.49
CA LYS A 209 -3.04 -13.73 0.10
C LYS A 209 -3.40 -14.78 -0.94
N THR A 210 -2.56 -15.81 -1.11
CA THR A 210 -2.96 -16.99 -1.88
C THR A 210 -3.94 -17.82 -1.08
N ILE A 211 -5.01 -18.25 -1.74
CA ILE A 211 -6.05 -19.09 -1.15
C ILE A 211 -6.23 -20.36 -1.98
N THR A 212 -6.87 -21.36 -1.39
CA THR A 212 -7.26 -22.61 -2.06
C THR A 212 -8.58 -22.44 -2.83
N SER A 213 -8.86 -23.34 -3.76
CA SER A 213 -10.18 -23.36 -4.43
C SER A 213 -11.33 -23.58 -3.43
N GLU A 214 -11.13 -24.41 -2.40
CA GLU A 214 -12.12 -24.59 -1.33
C GLU A 214 -12.40 -23.27 -0.59
N GLU A 215 -11.37 -22.45 -0.32
CA GLU A 215 -11.55 -21.13 0.31
C GLU A 215 -12.26 -20.12 -0.59
N VAL A 216 -12.10 -20.21 -1.92
CA VAL A 216 -12.85 -19.38 -2.88
C VAL A 216 -14.35 -19.69 -2.82
N GLU A 217 -14.72 -20.97 -2.74
CA GLU A 217 -16.12 -21.38 -2.59
C GLU A 217 -16.72 -20.90 -1.26
N ARG A 218 -15.94 -21.02 -0.17
CA ARG A 218 -16.33 -20.47 1.14
C ARG A 218 -16.49 -18.96 1.09
N MET A 219 -15.57 -18.25 0.43
CA MET A 219 -15.64 -16.81 0.24
C MET A 219 -16.92 -16.39 -0.48
N HIS A 220 -17.33 -17.08 -1.56
CA HIS A 220 -18.59 -16.77 -2.24
C HIS A 220 -19.82 -16.92 -1.33
N SER A 221 -19.80 -17.89 -0.41
CA SER A 221 -20.88 -18.09 0.57
C SER A 221 -20.84 -17.03 1.67
N PHE A 222 -19.63 -16.68 2.12
CA PHE A 222 -19.38 -15.64 3.12
C PHE A 222 -19.76 -14.24 2.61
N LEU A 223 -19.41 -13.91 1.36
CA LEU A 223 -19.57 -12.57 0.77
C LEU A 223 -21.02 -12.07 0.79
N LYS A 224 -21.99 -12.98 0.63
CA LYS A 224 -23.43 -12.69 0.69
C LYS A 224 -23.89 -12.16 2.04
N HIS A 225 -23.20 -12.53 3.11
CA HIS A 225 -23.50 -12.09 4.48
C HIS A 225 -22.56 -10.96 4.91
N TYR A 226 -21.32 -11.01 4.44
CA TYR A 226 -20.30 -10.01 4.71
C TYR A 226 -20.67 -8.64 4.16
N HIS A 227 -21.11 -8.53 2.90
CA HIS A 227 -21.45 -7.24 2.32
C HIS A 227 -22.56 -6.51 3.11
N PRO A 228 -23.72 -7.13 3.41
CA PRO A 228 -24.73 -6.52 4.28
C PRO A 228 -24.19 -6.10 5.64
N TYR A 229 -23.35 -6.92 6.26
CA TYR A 229 -22.71 -6.60 7.54
C TYR A 229 -21.85 -5.34 7.45
N ILE A 230 -21.04 -5.20 6.39
CA ILE A 230 -20.23 -3.99 6.14
C ILE A 230 -21.12 -2.76 5.91
N VAL A 231 -22.27 -2.92 5.24
CA VAL A 231 -23.24 -1.84 5.04
C VAL A 231 -23.80 -1.36 6.37
N GLU A 232 -24.27 -2.30 7.21
CA GLU A 232 -24.88 -2.03 8.51
C GLU A 232 -23.90 -1.40 9.50
N ARG A 233 -22.64 -1.88 9.49
CA ARG A 233 -21.59 -1.37 10.38
C ARG A 233 -20.86 -0.14 9.82
N HIS A 234 -21.27 0.37 8.66
CA HIS A 234 -20.63 1.50 7.98
C HIS A 234 -19.10 1.31 7.80
N GLY A 235 -18.66 0.10 7.46
CA GLY A 235 -17.24 -0.23 7.31
C GLY A 235 -16.43 -0.32 8.61
N LYS A 236 -17.02 -0.05 9.78
CA LYS A 236 -16.37 -0.12 11.09
C LYS A 236 -16.38 -1.54 11.64
N THR A 237 -15.30 -2.27 11.38
CA THR A 237 -15.13 -3.68 11.76
C THR A 237 -13.64 -4.00 11.90
N LEU A 238 -13.32 -4.99 12.74
CA LEU A 238 -11.99 -5.60 12.83
C LEU A 238 -11.82 -6.76 11.84
N LEU A 239 -12.86 -7.15 11.10
CA LEU A 239 -12.77 -8.20 10.09
C LEU A 239 -11.83 -7.79 8.93
N PRO A 240 -11.27 -8.75 8.18
CA PRO A 240 -10.46 -8.45 7.01
C PRO A 240 -11.28 -7.64 6.00
N GLN A 241 -10.74 -6.52 5.52
CA GLN A 241 -11.36 -5.72 4.47
C GLN A 241 -11.01 -6.31 3.10
N TYR A 242 -11.94 -7.07 2.52
CA TYR A 242 -11.75 -7.74 1.22
C TYR A 242 -11.99 -6.77 0.05
N LEU A 243 -10.98 -6.64 -0.81
CA LEU A 243 -10.93 -5.61 -1.86
C LEU A 243 -10.99 -6.18 -3.28
N GLY A 244 -10.74 -7.47 -3.44
CA GLY A 244 -10.80 -8.15 -4.73
C GLY A 244 -10.45 -9.63 -4.61
N MET A 245 -11.01 -10.46 -5.47
CA MET A 245 -10.73 -11.90 -5.52
C MET A 245 -10.48 -12.32 -6.97
N TYR A 246 -9.36 -12.99 -7.21
CA TYR A 246 -8.87 -13.29 -8.55
C TYR A 246 -8.46 -14.76 -8.67
N ARG A 247 -8.65 -15.30 -9.87
CA ARG A 247 -8.00 -16.54 -10.33
C ARG A 247 -7.11 -16.22 -11.52
N LEU A 248 -5.84 -16.58 -11.38
CA LEU A 248 -4.80 -16.41 -12.39
C LEU A 248 -4.45 -17.80 -12.93
N THR A 249 -4.47 -17.98 -14.24
CA THR A 249 -3.98 -19.21 -14.88
C THR A 249 -2.73 -18.88 -15.67
N VAL A 250 -1.59 -19.42 -15.24
CA VAL A 250 -0.28 -19.21 -15.88
C VAL A 250 0.31 -20.58 -16.17
N ASP A 251 0.73 -20.81 -17.41
CA ASP A 251 1.33 -22.09 -17.84
C ASP A 251 0.50 -23.33 -17.48
N GLY A 252 -0.83 -23.18 -17.50
CA GLY A 252 -1.79 -24.24 -17.17
C GLY A 252 -2.07 -24.42 -15.68
N VAL A 253 -1.33 -23.75 -14.79
CA VAL A 253 -1.53 -23.80 -13.33
C VAL A 253 -2.49 -22.70 -12.90
N GLU A 254 -3.48 -23.06 -12.09
CA GLU A 254 -4.42 -22.10 -11.49
C GLU A 254 -3.95 -21.65 -10.10
N HIS A 255 -3.92 -20.34 -9.90
CA HIS A 255 -3.61 -19.69 -8.64
C HIS A 255 -4.79 -18.82 -8.24
N TYR A 256 -5.19 -18.88 -6.97
CA TYR A 256 -6.29 -18.09 -6.43
C TYR A 256 -5.72 -17.11 -5.42
N VAL A 257 -6.10 -15.84 -5.53
CA VAL A 257 -5.61 -14.78 -4.66
C VAL A 257 -6.75 -13.86 -4.22
N VAL A 258 -6.64 -13.38 -2.99
CA VAL A 258 -7.52 -12.35 -2.45
C VAL A 258 -6.69 -11.14 -2.04
N ALA A 259 -7.13 -9.96 -2.44
CA ALA A 259 -6.56 -8.69 -2.01
C ALA A 259 -7.32 -8.18 -0.77
N ILE A 260 -6.60 -7.83 0.27
CA ILE A 260 -7.14 -7.30 1.54
C ILE A 260 -6.35 -6.06 1.98
N ARG A 261 -6.96 -5.21 2.79
CA ARG A 261 -6.22 -4.13 3.48
C ARG A 261 -5.18 -4.72 4.44
N ASN A 262 -3.99 -4.11 4.50
CA ASN A 262 -3.00 -4.45 5.50
C ASN A 262 -3.46 -3.98 6.88
N VAL A 263 -3.25 -4.82 7.91
CA VAL A 263 -3.57 -4.50 9.30
C VAL A 263 -2.55 -3.51 9.88
N PHE A 264 -1.29 -3.66 9.49
CA PHE A 264 -0.20 -2.81 9.95
C PHE A 264 -0.07 -1.57 9.08
N SER A 265 0.39 -0.48 9.71
CA SER A 265 0.70 0.76 9.02
C SER A 265 1.76 0.59 7.94
N ASN A 266 1.70 1.44 6.92
CA ASN A 266 2.76 1.53 5.91
C ASN A 266 3.95 2.40 6.33
N HIS A 267 3.80 3.24 7.36
CA HIS A 267 4.82 4.19 7.81
C HIS A 267 5.25 3.98 9.26
N LEU A 268 4.43 3.34 10.09
CA LEU A 268 4.80 2.97 11.46
C LEU A 268 5.39 1.55 11.52
N THR A 269 6.67 1.43 11.88
CA THR A 269 7.37 0.14 11.97
C THR A 269 6.75 -0.75 13.05
N THR A 270 6.37 -1.97 12.68
CA THR A 270 5.91 -2.96 13.67
C THR A 270 7.12 -3.65 14.29
N HIS A 271 7.31 -3.51 15.60
CA HIS A 271 8.45 -4.12 16.32
C HIS A 271 8.10 -5.47 16.94
N LYS A 272 6.81 -5.76 17.14
CA LYS A 272 6.36 -7.03 17.71
C LYS A 272 5.00 -7.44 17.16
N LYS A 273 4.81 -8.76 16.94
CA LYS A 273 3.57 -9.33 16.39
C LYS A 273 3.09 -10.52 17.19
N PHE A 274 1.78 -10.62 17.39
CA PHE A 274 1.12 -11.76 18.00
C PHE A 274 -0.09 -12.22 17.17
N ASP A 275 -0.26 -13.54 17.06
CA ASP A 275 -1.48 -14.20 16.59
C ASP A 275 -2.16 -14.79 17.84
N LEU A 276 -3.31 -14.25 18.25
CA LEU A 276 -3.99 -14.63 19.49
C LEU A 276 -5.35 -15.28 19.19
N LYS A 277 -5.66 -16.42 19.84
CA LYS A 277 -6.93 -17.17 19.64
C LYS A 277 -7.72 -17.39 20.94
N GLY A 278 -7.19 -16.98 22.07
CA GLY A 278 -7.71 -17.31 23.39
C GLY A 278 -7.62 -18.79 23.73
N SER A 279 -6.63 -19.51 23.18
CA SER A 279 -6.44 -20.95 23.44
C SER A 279 -5.02 -21.22 23.91
N THR A 280 -4.80 -22.31 24.63
CA THR A 280 -3.50 -22.61 25.27
C THR A 280 -2.78 -23.81 24.63
N VAL A 281 -3.51 -24.69 23.94
CA VAL A 281 -2.95 -25.92 23.33
C VAL A 281 -2.25 -25.62 22.00
N ASP A 282 -0.94 -25.90 21.92
CA ASP A 282 -0.07 -25.66 20.74
C ASP A 282 -0.02 -24.18 20.30
N ARG A 283 -0.15 -23.27 21.27
CA ARG A 283 -0.20 -21.82 21.07
C ARG A 283 1.08 -21.12 21.55
N GLU A 284 2.22 -21.66 21.13
CA GLU A 284 3.54 -21.04 21.25
C GLU A 284 4.19 -20.91 19.85
N ALA A 285 5.01 -19.89 19.64
CA ALA A 285 5.85 -19.76 18.46
C ALA A 285 6.90 -20.87 18.42
N SER A 286 7.13 -21.45 17.25
CA SER A 286 8.19 -22.44 17.05
C SER A 286 9.56 -21.76 17.05
N ASP A 287 10.62 -22.50 17.37
CA ASP A 287 11.99 -21.96 17.37
C ASP A 287 12.36 -21.33 16.01
N LYS A 288 12.01 -22.01 14.91
CA LYS A 288 12.17 -21.47 13.53
C LYS A 288 11.44 -20.15 13.27
N GLU A 289 10.34 -19.89 13.97
CA GLU A 289 9.61 -18.62 13.84
C GLU A 289 10.29 -17.54 14.68
N LYS A 290 10.80 -17.90 15.87
CA LYS A 290 11.53 -17.02 16.78
C LYS A 290 12.88 -16.56 16.21
N GLU A 291 13.45 -17.29 15.26
CA GLU A 291 14.68 -16.93 14.54
C GLU A 291 14.50 -15.82 13.50
N LYS A 292 13.26 -15.48 13.11
CA LYS A 292 13.00 -14.42 12.12
C LYS A 292 13.25 -13.03 12.72
N ASP A 293 13.56 -12.05 11.87
CA ASP A 293 13.72 -10.64 12.27
C ASP A 293 12.48 -10.08 12.97
N LEU A 294 11.30 -10.49 12.51
CA LEU A 294 10.02 -10.10 13.10
C LEU A 294 9.12 -11.32 13.32
N PRO A 295 9.32 -12.05 14.43
CA PRO A 295 8.60 -13.28 14.73
C PRO A 295 7.12 -13.04 15.02
N THR A 296 6.29 -14.04 14.75
CA THR A 296 4.87 -14.05 15.10
C THR A 296 4.62 -14.92 16.34
N TYR A 297 4.57 -14.27 17.50
CA TYR A 297 4.29 -14.90 18.79
C TYR A 297 2.82 -15.34 18.91
N LYS A 298 2.51 -16.18 19.89
CA LYS A 298 1.14 -16.67 20.15
C LYS A 298 0.71 -16.46 21.59
N ASP A 299 -0.46 -17.00 21.94
CA ASP A 299 -1.12 -16.83 23.24
C ASP A 299 -0.20 -17.15 24.43
N ASN A 300 0.54 -18.27 24.38
CA ASN A 300 1.40 -18.67 25.50
C ASN A 300 2.62 -17.76 25.61
N ASP A 301 3.19 -17.30 24.49
CA ASP A 301 4.29 -16.33 24.50
C ASP A 301 3.80 -14.99 25.10
N PHE A 302 2.62 -14.52 24.68
CA PHE A 302 1.99 -13.30 25.17
C PHE A 302 1.78 -13.33 26.70
N VAL A 303 1.30 -14.46 27.22
CA VAL A 303 1.07 -14.64 28.68
C VAL A 303 2.39 -14.78 29.43
N LYS A 304 3.36 -15.55 28.92
CA LYS A 304 4.67 -15.75 29.56
C LYS A 304 5.44 -14.45 29.73
N GLU A 305 5.35 -13.55 28.75
CA GLU A 305 6.00 -12.24 28.78
C GLU A 305 5.24 -11.21 29.62
N GLY A 306 4.07 -11.56 30.17
CA GLY A 306 3.26 -10.63 30.97
C GLY A 306 2.70 -9.45 30.16
N MET A 307 2.54 -9.62 28.83
CA MET A 307 2.10 -8.55 27.94
C MET A 307 0.66 -8.11 28.26
N LYS A 308 0.42 -6.81 28.11
CA LYS A 308 -0.88 -6.15 28.25
C LYS A 308 -1.03 -5.06 27.20
N ILE A 309 -2.27 -4.77 26.81
CA ILE A 309 -2.60 -3.75 25.81
C ILE A 309 -3.21 -2.56 26.55
N TYR A 310 -2.45 -1.49 26.73
CA TYR A 310 -2.86 -0.35 27.57
C TYR A 310 -3.54 0.73 26.74
N ILE A 311 -4.85 0.66 26.53
CA ILE A 311 -5.60 1.63 25.70
C ILE A 311 -6.61 2.46 26.52
N GLY A 312 -6.81 2.12 27.79
CA GLY A 312 -7.70 2.83 28.68
C GLY A 312 -9.16 2.40 28.53
N LYS A 313 -9.97 2.76 29.53
CA LYS A 313 -11.34 2.23 29.71
C LYS A 313 -12.27 2.56 28.54
N GLU A 314 -12.21 3.77 28.01
CA GLU A 314 -13.10 4.20 26.93
C GLU A 314 -12.77 3.49 25.61
N ALA A 315 -11.50 3.48 25.20
CA ALA A 315 -11.07 2.78 23.99
C ALA A 315 -11.30 1.26 24.12
N LYS A 316 -11.04 0.69 25.30
CA LYS A 316 -11.37 -0.71 25.61
C LYS A 316 -12.85 -1.01 25.41
N ALA A 317 -13.76 -0.17 25.91
CA ALA A 317 -15.19 -0.39 25.76
C ALA A 317 -15.60 -0.41 24.27
N LYS A 318 -15.14 0.58 23.48
CA LYS A 318 -15.42 0.65 22.03
C LYS A 318 -14.83 -0.53 21.25
N LEU A 319 -13.60 -0.93 21.60
CA LEU A 319 -12.92 -2.06 20.98
C LEU A 319 -13.65 -3.37 21.26
N ILE A 320 -14.02 -3.62 22.52
CA ILE A 320 -14.74 -4.84 22.90
C ILE A 320 -16.14 -4.87 22.28
N GLU A 321 -16.86 -3.75 22.22
CA GLU A 321 -18.16 -3.67 21.53
C GLU A 321 -18.03 -4.07 20.05
N THR A 322 -17.03 -3.53 19.36
CA THR A 322 -16.76 -3.85 17.95
C THR A 322 -16.38 -5.31 17.79
N LEU A 323 -15.45 -5.80 18.61
CA LEU A 323 -14.97 -7.18 18.60
C LEU A 323 -16.10 -8.17 18.86
N THR A 324 -16.98 -7.90 19.83
CA THR A 324 -18.15 -8.73 20.13
C THR A 324 -19.10 -8.78 18.93
N ALA A 325 -19.43 -7.64 18.32
CA ALA A 325 -20.29 -7.63 17.14
C ALA A 325 -19.70 -8.39 15.94
N ASP A 326 -18.38 -8.32 15.74
CA ASP A 326 -17.68 -9.06 14.68
C ASP A 326 -17.68 -10.57 14.98
N VAL A 327 -17.40 -10.95 16.23
CA VAL A 327 -17.42 -12.35 16.68
C VAL A 327 -18.82 -12.94 16.59
N ASP A 328 -19.87 -12.21 16.97
CA ASP A 328 -21.25 -12.66 16.85
C ASP A 328 -21.65 -12.89 15.38
N PHE A 329 -21.18 -12.03 14.47
CA PHE A 329 -21.34 -12.26 13.04
C PHE A 329 -20.64 -13.54 12.57
N LEU A 330 -19.39 -13.78 12.97
CA LEU A 330 -18.66 -15.01 12.63
C LEU A 330 -19.31 -16.27 13.21
N THR A 331 -19.77 -16.20 14.46
CA THR A 331 -20.45 -17.30 15.16
C THR A 331 -21.74 -17.69 14.44
N ARG A 332 -22.58 -16.72 14.03
CA ARG A 332 -23.80 -16.98 13.25
C ARG A 332 -23.53 -17.72 11.94
N LEU A 333 -22.40 -17.43 11.30
CA LEU A 333 -21.96 -18.09 10.07
C LEU A 333 -21.22 -19.43 10.31
N HIS A 334 -21.18 -19.90 11.56
CA HIS A 334 -20.47 -21.12 11.97
C HIS A 334 -18.98 -21.09 11.59
N LEU A 335 -18.36 -19.91 11.67
CA LEU A 335 -16.95 -19.69 11.40
C LEU A 335 -16.15 -19.76 12.70
N MET A 336 -14.95 -20.34 12.63
CA MET A 336 -14.09 -20.57 13.79
C MET A 336 -12.61 -20.47 13.40
N ASP A 337 -11.72 -20.74 14.36
CA ASP A 337 -10.27 -20.78 14.15
C ASP A 337 -9.67 -19.44 13.64
N TYR A 338 -10.39 -18.32 13.75
CA TYR A 338 -9.88 -16.98 13.44
C TYR A 338 -8.96 -16.45 14.56
N SER A 339 -7.97 -15.63 14.22
CA SER A 339 -7.07 -15.02 15.23
C SER A 339 -7.32 -13.53 15.34
N LEU A 340 -7.00 -12.92 16.48
CA LEU A 340 -6.69 -11.51 16.56
C LEU A 340 -5.20 -11.34 16.23
N LEU A 341 -4.90 -10.67 15.13
CA LEU A 341 -3.57 -10.21 14.82
C LEU A 341 -3.31 -8.91 15.58
N LEU A 342 -2.27 -8.90 16.40
CA LEU A 342 -1.82 -7.76 17.16
C LEU A 342 -0.42 -7.35 16.71
N GLY A 343 -0.27 -6.12 16.26
CA GLY A 343 1.02 -5.47 16.00
C GLY A 343 1.29 -4.40 17.03
N LEU A 344 2.54 -4.28 17.47
CA LEU A 344 2.99 -3.23 18.38
C LEU A 344 4.03 -2.37 17.67
N HIS A 345 3.78 -1.07 17.66
CA HIS A 345 4.75 -0.04 17.34
C HIS A 345 5.17 0.67 18.63
N ASP A 346 6.47 0.72 18.87
CA ASP A 346 7.09 1.35 20.04
C ASP A 346 7.60 2.69 19.56
N CYS A 347 7.01 3.78 20.06
CA CYS A 347 7.29 5.11 19.54
C CYS A 347 8.73 5.53 19.83
N ALA A 348 9.25 5.22 21.03
CA ALA A 348 10.58 5.61 21.45
C ALA A 348 11.65 4.86 20.64
N ARG A 349 11.44 3.55 20.44
CA ARG A 349 12.33 2.73 19.61
C ARG A 349 12.33 3.20 18.15
N ALA A 350 11.17 3.50 17.58
CA ALA A 350 11.08 3.99 16.21
C ALA A 350 11.75 5.35 16.01
N GLU A 351 11.64 6.25 16.97
CA GLU A 351 12.35 7.54 16.95
C GLU A 351 13.87 7.35 16.95
N GLN A 352 14.38 6.43 17.76
CA GLN A 352 15.79 6.07 17.78
C GLN A 352 16.24 5.46 16.44
N GLU A 353 15.53 4.45 15.93
CA GLU A 353 15.85 3.80 14.65
C GLU A 353 15.83 4.81 13.48
N ASN A 354 14.91 5.77 13.50
CA ASN A 354 14.85 6.85 12.50
C ASN A 354 16.03 7.81 12.60
N ARG A 355 16.50 8.14 13.81
CA ARG A 355 17.68 9.00 14.01
C ARG A 355 18.95 8.31 13.53
N GLU A 356 19.16 7.06 13.93
CA GLU A 356 20.30 6.25 13.49
C GLU A 356 20.31 6.04 11.98
N ARG A 357 19.13 5.99 11.35
CA ARG A 357 19.01 5.91 9.91
C ARG A 357 19.35 7.23 9.22
N ALA A 358 18.90 8.36 9.76
CA ALA A 358 19.23 9.67 9.23
C ALA A 358 20.74 9.93 9.31
N GLU A 359 21.37 9.61 10.44
CA GLU A 359 22.82 9.73 10.64
C GLU A 359 23.61 8.88 9.62
N ARG A 360 23.16 7.65 9.33
CA ARG A 360 23.78 6.81 8.29
C ARG A 360 23.59 7.35 6.87
N GLU A 361 22.43 7.94 6.58
CA GLU A 361 22.15 8.54 5.27
C GLU A 361 23.04 9.79 5.07
N ASP A 362 23.26 10.60 6.12
CA ASP A 362 24.17 11.75 6.11
C ASP A 362 25.66 11.32 5.98
N GLU A 363 26.08 10.25 6.66
CA GLU A 363 27.42 9.66 6.51
C GLU A 363 27.66 9.12 5.09
N GLU A 364 26.67 8.44 4.49
CA GLU A 364 26.77 7.99 3.10
C GLU A 364 26.80 9.14 2.09
N GLU A 365 26.11 10.26 2.36
CA GLU A 365 26.11 11.44 1.48
C GLU A 365 27.45 12.20 1.58
N THR A 366 27.96 12.41 2.79
CA THR A 366 29.27 13.04 3.02
C THR A 366 30.42 12.24 2.40
N LEU A 367 30.41 10.90 2.50
CA LEU A 367 31.39 10.05 1.82
C LEU A 367 31.30 10.10 0.29
N ARG A 368 30.09 10.32 -0.27
CA ARG A 368 29.91 10.49 -1.73
C ARG A 368 30.42 11.85 -2.21
N ASP A 369 30.24 12.90 -1.41
CA ASP A 369 30.74 14.24 -1.74
C ASP A 369 32.28 14.29 -1.65
N GLU A 370 32.91 13.60 -0.70
CA GLU A 370 34.38 13.48 -0.61
C GLU A 370 35.00 12.69 -1.79
N GLU A 371 34.29 11.70 -2.33
CA GLU A 371 34.74 10.97 -3.53
C GLU A 371 34.64 11.83 -4.81
N ASP A 372 33.59 12.64 -4.97
CA ASP A 372 33.41 13.52 -6.14
C ASP A 372 34.38 14.73 -6.13
N ASP A 373 34.77 15.24 -4.96
CA ASP A 373 35.78 16.31 -4.84
C ASP A 373 37.22 15.81 -5.09
N SER A 374 37.46 14.49 -5.09
CA SER A 374 38.77 13.92 -5.39
C SER A 374 39.10 13.84 -6.90
N GLU A 375 38.12 14.03 -7.79
CA GLU A 375 38.31 14.08 -9.26
C GLU A 375 38.31 15.50 -9.87
N SER A 376 38.28 16.58 -9.08
CA SER A 376 38.44 17.93 -9.61
C SER A 376 39.27 18.88 -8.72
N GLY A 377 40.56 18.99 -9.04
CA GLY A 377 41.24 20.29 -9.03
C GLY A 377 42.60 20.36 -8.33
N SER A 378 43.67 20.19 -9.11
CA SER A 378 44.92 20.89 -8.86
C SER A 378 44.76 22.38 -9.23
N GLY A 379 44.90 23.33 -8.30
CA GLY A 379 45.09 24.74 -8.67
C GLY A 379 44.77 25.83 -7.63
N LEU A 380 45.76 26.12 -6.79
CA LEU A 380 46.24 27.47 -6.39
C LEU A 380 45.36 28.46 -5.55
N GLU A 381 45.83 28.61 -4.29
CA GLU A 381 46.01 29.80 -3.42
C GLU A 381 44.91 30.87 -3.14
N SER A 382 44.71 31.06 -1.83
CA SER A 382 44.88 32.31 -1.05
C SER A 382 43.67 33.01 -0.42
N ARG A 383 43.76 33.09 0.93
CA ARG A 383 43.35 34.15 1.87
C ARG A 383 41.87 34.29 2.30
N GLY A 384 41.67 34.15 3.61
CA GLY A 384 41.04 35.24 4.40
C GLY A 384 39.90 34.87 5.35
N VAL A 385 40.26 34.53 6.60
CA VAL A 385 39.66 34.95 7.89
C VAL A 385 38.15 35.24 7.99
N GLY A 386 37.47 34.58 8.93
CA GLY A 386 36.28 35.12 9.57
C GLY A 386 35.38 34.09 10.28
N ALA A 387 35.70 33.75 11.53
CA ALA A 387 34.74 33.19 12.48
C ALA A 387 33.60 34.21 12.75
N ASP A 388 32.36 33.76 12.94
CA ASP A 388 31.71 33.70 14.28
C ASP A 388 30.19 33.43 14.17
N ARG A 389 29.70 32.60 15.09
CA ARG A 389 28.38 32.60 15.78
C ARG A 389 27.07 32.51 14.97
N LEU A 390 26.28 31.45 15.24
CA LEU A 390 25.11 31.39 16.14
C LEU A 390 23.93 32.21 15.57
N TRP A 391 22.70 31.71 15.39
CA TRP A 391 21.72 31.39 16.44
C TRP A 391 20.85 30.18 16.11
N SER A 392 20.82 29.25 17.07
CA SER A 392 19.65 28.48 17.47
C SER A 392 18.56 29.45 17.99
N TRP A 393 17.29 29.20 17.67
CA TRP A 393 16.29 28.71 18.63
C TRP A 393 14.86 29.02 18.17
N SER A 394 13.98 28.20 18.73
CA SER A 394 12.54 28.06 18.66
C SER A 394 11.71 29.33 18.85
N ASP A 395 10.40 29.11 18.71
CA ASP A 395 9.25 29.98 19.00
C ASP A 395 8.95 31.07 17.98
N VAL A 396 7.80 30.95 17.30
CA VAL A 396 6.65 31.85 17.51
C VAL A 396 5.35 31.13 17.10
N GLY A 397 4.37 31.19 18.00
CA GLY A 397 3.05 30.61 17.89
C GLY A 397 2.10 31.19 16.83
N HIS A 398 0.98 30.46 16.69
CA HIS A 398 -0.37 30.88 16.32
C HIS A 398 -0.57 32.20 15.55
N ALA A 399 -1.13 32.07 14.33
CA ALA A 399 -2.08 33.04 13.80
C ALA A 399 -3.21 32.32 13.04
N VAL A 400 -4.40 32.39 13.63
CA VAL A 400 -5.69 32.01 13.07
C VAL A 400 -6.03 32.97 11.94
N THR A 401 -6.41 32.47 10.75
CA THR A 401 -7.20 33.25 9.78
C THR A 401 -8.35 32.41 9.23
N ASN A 402 -9.55 32.88 9.56
CA ASN A 402 -10.84 32.43 9.05
C ASN A 402 -10.91 32.54 7.52
N MET A 403 -11.32 31.46 6.86
CA MET A 403 -12.03 31.51 5.58
C MET A 403 -13.15 30.48 5.63
N ALA A 404 -14.39 30.97 5.55
CA ALA A 404 -15.61 30.18 5.60
C ALA A 404 -15.78 29.30 4.36
N THR A 405 -16.08 28.02 4.56
CA THR A 405 -16.55 27.07 3.52
C THR A 405 -17.99 26.64 3.82
N PRO A 406 -18.81 26.29 2.78
CA PRO A 406 -20.25 26.01 2.90
C PRO A 406 -20.55 24.65 3.57
N PRO A 407 -21.81 24.35 3.99
CA PRO A 407 -22.08 23.36 5.03
C PRO A 407 -21.81 21.91 4.58
N GLU A 408 -20.99 21.20 5.35
CA GLU A 408 -20.68 19.77 5.20
C GLU A 408 -21.86 18.88 5.67
N SER A 409 -22.00 17.74 4.98
CA SER A 409 -22.93 16.66 5.28
C SER A 409 -22.72 16.08 6.70
N PRO A 410 -23.76 15.58 7.40
CA PRO A 410 -23.70 15.20 8.83
C PRO A 410 -22.71 14.08 9.20
N HIS A 411 -22.05 13.45 8.23
CA HIS A 411 -21.20 12.27 8.45
C HIS A 411 -19.79 12.61 8.98
N ALA A 412 -19.27 13.81 8.72
CA ALA A 412 -17.91 14.21 9.12
C ALA A 412 -17.82 14.72 10.57
N ALA A 413 -18.93 15.20 11.15
CA ALA A 413 -18.92 15.86 12.45
C ALA A 413 -18.74 14.89 13.63
N LEU A 414 -19.31 13.68 13.56
CA LEU A 414 -19.26 12.70 14.65
C LEU A 414 -17.91 11.96 14.77
N MET A 415 -17.10 11.94 13.72
CA MET A 415 -15.72 11.39 13.74
C MET A 415 -14.71 12.39 14.32
N ARG A 416 -14.97 13.69 14.11
CA ARG A 416 -14.08 14.79 14.53
C ARG A 416 -14.03 14.93 16.05
N ASP A 417 -15.13 14.69 16.73
CA ASP A 417 -15.25 15.00 18.16
C ASP A 417 -14.48 14.01 19.06
N THR A 418 -14.28 12.77 18.60
CA THR A 418 -13.46 11.78 19.33
C THR A 418 -11.98 11.85 18.97
N SER A 419 -11.63 12.29 17.76
CA SER A 419 -10.22 12.34 17.32
C SER A 419 -9.45 13.51 17.94
N LEU A 420 -10.11 14.65 18.17
CA LEU A 420 -9.46 15.89 18.60
C LEU A 420 -8.90 15.84 20.02
N GLN A 421 -9.41 14.95 20.89
CA GLN A 421 -8.92 14.82 22.27
C GLN A 421 -7.66 13.94 22.40
N TYR A 422 -7.42 13.02 21.44
CA TYR A 422 -6.24 12.15 21.41
C TYR A 422 -5.08 12.72 20.57
N GLN A 423 -5.33 13.78 19.81
CA GLN A 423 -4.43 14.30 18.79
C GLN A 423 -3.24 15.09 19.35
N SER A 424 -3.28 15.53 20.62
CA SER A 424 -2.25 16.42 21.20
C SER A 424 -1.06 15.71 21.86
N LEU A 425 -1.06 14.37 21.98
CA LEU A 425 0.05 13.59 22.59
C LEU A 425 0.74 12.62 21.61
N TYR A 426 0.10 12.30 20.49
CA TYR A 426 0.61 11.45 19.39
C TYR A 426 0.78 12.24 18.09
N GLU A 427 0.98 13.55 18.26
CA GLU A 427 0.87 14.62 17.27
C GLU A 427 1.44 14.20 15.90
N ASN A 428 0.54 13.83 14.98
CA ASN A 428 0.76 13.46 13.58
C ASN A 428 1.34 12.07 13.25
N ALA A 429 1.46 11.15 14.21
CA ALA A 429 1.99 9.80 13.92
C ALA A 429 0.95 8.85 13.29
N ILE A 430 -0.32 8.91 13.71
CA ILE A 430 -1.40 8.06 13.19
C ILE A 430 -2.16 8.82 12.11
N ILE A 431 -2.33 8.21 10.93
CA ILE A 431 -3.15 8.73 9.84
C ILE A 431 -4.48 7.96 9.84
N PRO A 432 -5.60 8.52 10.36
CA PRO A 432 -6.83 7.75 10.58
C PRO A 432 -7.43 7.08 9.33
N GLU A 433 -7.19 7.65 8.15
CA GLU A 433 -7.67 7.10 6.86
C GLU A 433 -6.85 5.88 6.38
N LEU A 434 -5.59 5.77 6.82
CA LEU A 434 -4.69 4.68 6.46
C LEU A 434 -4.60 3.63 7.58
N ASP A 435 -4.43 4.09 8.82
CA ASP A 435 -4.19 3.29 10.02
C ASP A 435 -5.49 3.01 10.77
N ILE A 436 -6.51 2.51 10.05
CA ILE A 436 -7.86 2.30 10.59
C ILE A 436 -7.92 1.30 11.77
N TYR A 437 -6.87 0.50 11.95
CA TYR A 437 -6.74 -0.50 13.01
C TYR A 437 -5.86 -0.03 14.18
N ALA A 438 -5.34 1.20 14.12
CA ALA A 438 -4.44 1.74 15.13
C ALA A 438 -5.20 2.26 16.36
N ILE A 439 -4.71 1.90 17.54
CA ILE A 439 -5.17 2.43 18.81
C ILE A 439 -3.92 2.85 19.61
N PRO A 440 -3.78 4.15 19.96
CA PRO A 440 -2.67 4.60 20.77
C PRO A 440 -2.80 4.12 22.22
N SER A 441 -1.67 3.97 22.90
CA SER A 441 -1.66 3.65 24.32
C SER A 441 -2.25 4.78 25.19
N LYS A 442 -2.77 4.44 26.37
CA LYS A 442 -3.26 5.44 27.34
C LYS A 442 -2.09 6.25 27.92
N GLU A 443 -2.40 7.46 28.37
CA GLU A 443 -1.44 8.23 29.17
C GLU A 443 -1.08 7.48 30.46
N GLY A 444 0.22 7.42 30.78
CA GLY A 444 0.74 6.65 31.92
C GLY A 444 0.91 5.14 31.65
N ALA A 445 0.78 4.67 30.40
CA ALA A 445 1.23 3.33 30.04
C ALA A 445 2.74 3.17 30.28
N PRO A 446 3.23 1.95 30.61
CA PRO A 446 4.66 1.71 30.86
C PRO A 446 5.55 2.07 29.67
N THR A 447 5.03 1.86 28.46
CA THR A 447 5.68 2.14 27.18
C THR A 447 4.70 2.90 26.29
N LYS A 448 5.20 3.89 25.54
CA LYS A 448 4.39 4.66 24.59
C LYS A 448 4.28 3.88 23.29
N GLU A 449 3.14 3.22 23.10
CA GLU A 449 2.91 2.28 22.01
C GLU A 449 1.70 2.65 21.16
N ILE A 450 1.72 2.18 19.91
CA ILE A 450 0.56 2.16 19.01
C ILE A 450 0.26 0.70 18.68
N TYR A 451 -0.97 0.27 18.95
CA TYR A 451 -1.44 -1.09 18.74
C TYR A 451 -2.24 -1.19 17.44
N PHE A 452 -1.91 -2.16 16.60
CA PHE A 452 -2.69 -2.49 15.40
C PHE A 452 -3.44 -3.80 15.64
N LEU A 453 -4.77 -3.77 15.65
CA LEU A 453 -5.59 -4.95 15.95
C LEU A 453 -6.60 -5.24 14.84
N ALA A 454 -6.61 -6.48 14.36
CA ALA A 454 -7.64 -6.96 13.43
C ALA A 454 -7.85 -8.48 13.55
N ILE A 455 -9.05 -8.94 13.22
CA ILE A 455 -9.36 -10.37 13.10
C ILE A 455 -8.84 -10.87 11.73
N ILE A 456 -8.17 -12.03 11.72
CA ILE A 456 -7.65 -12.68 10.52
C ILE A 456 -8.14 -14.14 10.40
N ASP A 457 -7.99 -14.72 9.19
CA ASP A 457 -8.28 -16.13 8.89
C ASP A 457 -9.73 -16.59 9.17
N VAL A 458 -10.70 -15.74 8.82
CA VAL A 458 -12.14 -15.95 9.10
C VAL A 458 -12.89 -16.93 8.18
N LEU A 459 -12.22 -17.60 7.24
CA LEU A 459 -12.90 -18.47 6.25
C LEU A 459 -13.06 -19.94 6.68
N THR A 460 -12.66 -20.28 7.90
CA THR A 460 -12.68 -21.67 8.37
C THR A 460 -14.07 -22.03 8.92
N HIS A 461 -14.84 -22.80 8.14
CA HIS A 461 -16.16 -23.27 8.53
C HIS A 461 -16.10 -24.48 9.48
N TYR A 462 -16.94 -24.47 10.52
CA TYR A 462 -17.14 -25.61 11.43
C TYR A 462 -18.04 -26.68 10.79
N GLY A 463 -17.43 -27.55 9.97
CA GLY A 463 -18.11 -28.70 9.36
C GLY A 463 -17.68 -30.04 9.97
N VAL A 464 -18.11 -31.14 9.33
CA VAL A 464 -17.83 -32.53 9.76
C VAL A 464 -16.32 -32.79 9.99
N ARG A 465 -15.44 -32.29 9.10
CA ARG A 465 -13.97 -32.41 9.26
C ARG A 465 -13.49 -31.81 10.59
N LYS A 466 -14.06 -30.68 11.02
CA LYS A 466 -13.69 -29.99 12.25
C LYS A 466 -14.32 -30.63 13.49
N GLN A 467 -15.52 -31.19 13.36
CA GLN A 467 -16.11 -32.04 14.41
C GLN A 467 -15.27 -33.28 14.68
N ALA A 468 -14.79 -33.95 13.63
CA ALA A 468 -13.86 -35.08 13.75
C ALA A 468 -12.52 -34.66 14.37
N ALA A 469 -11.96 -33.52 13.95
CA ALA A 469 -10.72 -32.99 14.54
C ALA A 469 -10.89 -32.65 16.03
N LYS A 470 -12.04 -32.08 16.43
CA LYS A 470 -12.40 -31.85 17.84
C LYS A 470 -12.41 -33.17 18.59
N ALA A 471 -13.14 -34.18 18.10
CA ALA A 471 -13.20 -35.50 18.72
C ALA A 471 -11.80 -36.12 18.89
N ALA A 472 -10.95 -36.07 17.85
CA ALA A 472 -9.58 -36.58 17.92
C ALA A 472 -8.72 -35.86 18.96
N LYS A 473 -8.82 -34.53 19.06
CA LYS A 473 -8.10 -33.76 20.10
C LYS A 473 -8.65 -34.05 21.49
N THR A 474 -9.97 -34.19 21.64
CA THR A 474 -10.58 -34.59 22.90
C THR A 474 -10.10 -35.97 23.36
N VAL A 475 -9.92 -36.92 22.44
CA VAL A 475 -9.33 -38.23 22.76
C VAL A 475 -7.86 -38.10 23.17
N LYS A 476 -7.08 -37.24 22.50
CA LYS A 476 -5.65 -37.08 22.77
C LYS A 476 -5.37 -36.34 24.09
N TYR A 477 -6.13 -35.29 24.39
CA TYR A 477 -5.85 -34.40 25.53
C TYR A 477 -6.80 -34.62 26.71
N GLY A 478 -7.94 -35.29 26.50
CA GLY A 478 -8.98 -35.54 27.52
C GLY A 478 -10.21 -34.63 27.36
N ALA A 479 -11.36 -35.09 27.88
CA ALA A 479 -12.65 -34.38 27.80
C ALA A 479 -12.71 -33.06 28.56
N ASN A 480 -11.85 -32.88 29.56
CA ASN A 480 -11.83 -31.72 30.46
C ASN A 480 -10.72 -30.71 30.14
N VAL A 481 -10.08 -30.78 28.96
CA VAL A 481 -9.06 -29.78 28.60
C VAL A 481 -9.74 -28.53 28.03
N ASP A 482 -9.97 -27.56 28.92
CA ASP A 482 -10.24 -26.18 28.54
C ASP A 482 -9.07 -25.65 27.71
N GLY A 483 -9.37 -25.13 26.51
CA GLY A 483 -8.36 -24.51 25.64
C GLY A 483 -8.00 -25.25 24.35
N ILE A 484 -8.75 -26.28 23.94
CA ILE A 484 -8.63 -26.85 22.60
C ILE A 484 -9.17 -25.85 21.55
N SER A 485 -8.35 -25.49 20.56
CA SER A 485 -8.74 -24.51 19.52
C SER A 485 -10.00 -24.92 18.74
N THR A 486 -10.13 -26.20 18.40
CA THR A 486 -11.30 -26.73 17.70
C THR A 486 -12.45 -27.00 18.68
N CYS A 487 -13.32 -26.01 18.88
CA CYS A 487 -14.53 -26.11 19.69
C CYS A 487 -15.74 -25.62 18.89
N ASP A 488 -16.93 -25.70 19.48
CA ASP A 488 -18.14 -25.19 18.85
C ASP A 488 -18.03 -23.65 18.65
N PRO A 489 -18.55 -23.04 17.56
CA PRO A 489 -18.41 -21.62 17.30
C PRO A 489 -18.82 -20.70 18.47
N ASP A 490 -19.90 -21.03 19.18
CA ASP A 490 -20.36 -20.25 20.34
C ASP A 490 -19.36 -20.31 21.50
N GLN A 491 -18.81 -21.50 21.77
CA GLN A 491 -17.76 -21.69 22.79
C GLN A 491 -16.47 -20.98 22.38
N TYR A 492 -16.12 -21.04 21.09
CA TYR A 492 -14.95 -20.38 20.53
C TYR A 492 -15.04 -18.87 20.71
N GLY A 493 -16.15 -18.26 20.30
CA GLY A 493 -16.36 -16.81 20.37
C GLY A 493 -16.30 -16.30 21.81
N LYS A 494 -16.99 -16.98 22.75
CA LYS A 494 -16.95 -16.61 24.18
C LYS A 494 -15.53 -16.61 24.75
N ARG A 495 -14.80 -17.70 24.53
CA ARG A 495 -13.42 -17.85 24.99
C ARG A 495 -12.50 -16.80 24.38
N PHE A 496 -12.66 -16.54 23.07
CA PHE A 496 -11.88 -15.54 22.35
C PHE A 496 -12.09 -14.14 22.95
N ILE A 497 -13.34 -13.71 23.12
CA ILE A 497 -13.68 -12.42 23.74
C ILE A 497 -13.17 -12.32 25.18
N GLU A 498 -13.36 -13.37 25.98
CA GLU A 498 -12.90 -13.37 27.38
C GLU A 498 -11.39 -13.19 27.49
N PHE A 499 -10.62 -13.88 26.65
CA PHE A 499 -9.17 -13.74 26.60
C PHE A 499 -8.77 -12.30 26.21
N MET A 500 -9.36 -11.74 25.15
CA MET A 500 -9.03 -10.36 24.73
C MET A 500 -9.39 -9.34 25.81
N SER A 501 -10.55 -9.49 26.44
CA SER A 501 -10.99 -8.61 27.53
C SER A 501 -10.05 -8.62 28.73
N LYS A 502 -9.41 -9.77 29.02
CA LYS A 502 -8.36 -9.90 30.06
C LYS A 502 -7.00 -9.36 29.62
N ALA A 503 -6.70 -9.40 28.32
CA ALA A 503 -5.43 -8.92 27.76
C ALA A 503 -5.37 -7.38 27.65
N ILE A 504 -6.51 -6.72 27.51
CA ILE A 504 -6.63 -5.27 27.30
C ILE A 504 -6.90 -4.54 28.64
N GLU A 505 -6.24 -3.41 28.88
CA GLU A 505 -6.37 -2.58 30.09
C GLU A 505 -6.82 -1.14 29.81
#